data_AF-A7EFV8-F1
#
_entry.id   AF-A7EFV8-F1
#
_cell.length_a   1.000
_cell.length_b   1.000
_cell.length_c   1.000
_cell.angle_alpha   90.00
_cell.angle_beta   90.00
_cell.angle_gamma   90.00
#
_symmetry.space_group_name_H-M   'P 1'
#
loop_
_entity.id
_entity.type
_entity.pdbx_description
1 polymer ?
#
loop_
_entity_poly.entity_id
_entity_poly.type
_entity_poly.pdbx_seq_one_letter_code
_entity_poly.pdbx_strand_id
1 'polypeptide(L)'
;MAQRFFFESFQWSTIEASDDDDELIKFHVRCFGAHFQIQYRLHDLSLSPYLLKQFQDSLTLMKICELGDNLDAERALEEIHRLRQPFEELMIKLAPNPPPSYDYLSDYLYLPILILEAIATTQSSTAVQPNFKGELPRQSRVPIGQHISIWGHWLNVIIDDDREVLQHWPRPSKEDLYKKWGRDGCFQDWTDEQYADPNFDLKRLVGMLVYYIDNKGTLEEIAPQSDNEHQCRWATELESIVGELHSAGLVWGDAKPSNLLIDQNDQLWLIDLEGSYTPGWVDENNRESQKGDLQGVERIKEWLAKYDNKSTHCIGFGKNE
;
A
#
# COMPACT_ATOMS: atom_id res chain seq x y z
N MET A 1 -16.32 -3.31 19.37
CA MET A 1 -15.74 -4.64 19.06
C MET A 1 -14.30 -4.67 19.54
N ALA A 2 -13.77 -5.84 19.93
CA ALA A 2 -12.35 -5.95 20.25
C ALA A 2 -11.49 -5.80 18.98
N GLN A 3 -10.37 -5.08 19.08
CA GLN A 3 -9.41 -4.93 17.98
C GLN A 3 -8.86 -6.29 17.55
N ARG A 4 -8.66 -6.48 16.24
CA ARG A 4 -7.98 -7.65 15.67
C ARG A 4 -6.61 -7.23 15.16
N PHE A 5 -5.59 -8.03 15.47
CA PHE A 5 -4.21 -7.79 15.09
C PHE A 5 -3.77 -8.76 14.00
N PHE A 6 -3.20 -8.23 12.93
CA PHE A 6 -2.78 -8.97 11.75
C PHE A 6 -1.28 -8.81 11.54
N PHE A 7 -0.58 -9.92 11.30
CA PHE A 7 0.81 -9.88 10.88
C PHE A 7 0.87 -9.42 9.41
N GLU A 8 1.68 -8.39 9.14
CA GLU A 8 1.85 -7.82 7.80
C GLU A 8 3.13 -8.36 7.16
N SER A 9 4.28 -8.12 7.79
CA SER A 9 5.58 -8.51 7.25
C SER A 9 6.64 -8.54 8.35
N PHE A 10 7.81 -9.08 8.00
CA PHE A 10 9.02 -8.96 8.80
C PHE A 10 10.17 -8.46 7.92
N GLN A 11 11.17 -7.87 8.54
CA GLN A 11 12.43 -7.47 7.93
C GLN A 11 13.56 -7.83 8.89
N TRP A 12 14.74 -8.10 8.35
CA TRP A 12 15.95 -8.25 9.14
C TRP A 12 17.09 -7.51 8.46
N SER A 13 18.06 -7.06 9.24
CA SER A 13 19.28 -6.47 8.70
C SER A 13 20.48 -6.85 9.55
N THR A 14 21.63 -6.83 8.88
CA THR A 14 22.94 -6.94 9.52
C THR A 14 23.76 -5.70 9.21
N ILE A 15 24.69 -5.35 10.09
CA ILE A 15 25.59 -4.18 9.95
C ILE A 15 26.30 -4.16 8.59
N GLU A 16 26.55 -5.32 7.97
CA GLU A 16 27.21 -5.44 6.66
C GLU A 16 26.29 -5.22 5.44
N ALA A 17 24.96 -5.18 5.63
CA ALA A 17 23.97 -5.28 4.55
C ALA A 17 22.96 -4.11 4.49
N SER A 18 23.08 -3.09 5.36
CA SER A 18 22.13 -1.97 5.41
C SER A 18 22.75 -0.70 6.00
N ASP A 19 22.13 0.46 5.76
CA ASP A 19 22.43 1.72 6.44
C ASP A 19 22.03 1.74 7.94
N ASP A 20 21.55 0.62 8.49
CA ASP A 20 21.26 0.49 9.93
C ASP A 20 22.59 0.25 10.71
N ASP A 21 22.82 1.01 11.78
CA ASP A 21 23.99 0.89 12.67
C ASP A 21 23.96 -0.37 13.58
N ASP A 22 23.01 -1.30 13.37
CA ASP A 22 22.81 -2.45 14.26
C ASP A 22 22.25 -3.69 13.54
N GLU A 23 22.50 -4.88 14.10
CA GLU A 23 21.77 -6.09 13.70
C GLU A 23 20.37 -6.05 14.32
N LEU A 24 19.34 -6.27 13.51
CA LEU A 24 17.97 -6.18 13.98
C LEU A 24 16.99 -7.09 13.26
N ILE A 25 15.88 -7.35 13.94
CA ILE A 25 14.67 -7.96 13.38
C ILE A 25 13.51 -6.99 13.65
N LYS A 26 12.79 -6.63 12.59
CA LYS A 26 11.60 -5.77 12.60
C LYS A 26 10.37 -6.62 12.24
N PHE A 27 9.28 -6.46 12.98
CA PHE A 27 7.97 -7.03 12.67
C PHE A 27 6.95 -5.94 12.50
N HIS A 28 6.05 -6.13 11.54
CA HIS A 28 4.96 -5.23 11.23
C HIS A 28 3.65 -5.92 11.57
N VAL A 29 2.90 -5.32 12.49
CA VAL A 29 1.59 -5.81 12.93
C VAL A 29 0.58 -4.68 12.80
N ARG A 30 -0.59 -4.93 12.21
CA ARG A 30 -1.62 -3.91 12.02
C ARG A 30 -2.88 -4.25 12.81
N CYS A 31 -3.55 -3.23 13.31
CA CYS A 31 -4.95 -3.29 13.68
C CYS A 31 -5.69 -2.10 13.05
N PHE A 32 -7.00 -1.99 13.25
CA PHE A 32 -7.73 -0.88 12.68
C PHE A 32 -7.34 0.44 13.38
N GLY A 33 -6.83 1.40 12.60
CA GLY A 33 -6.37 2.70 13.11
C GLY A 33 -4.94 2.74 13.68
N ALA A 34 -4.17 1.65 13.65
CA ALA A 34 -2.76 1.67 14.05
C ALA A 34 -1.90 0.63 13.33
N HIS A 35 -0.63 0.99 13.11
CA HIS A 35 0.42 0.07 12.66
C HIS A 35 1.51 0.00 13.73
N PHE A 36 1.89 -1.20 14.14
CA PHE A 36 2.93 -1.48 15.13
C PHE A 36 4.17 -2.00 14.44
N GLN A 37 5.31 -1.38 14.74
CA GLN A 37 6.62 -1.89 14.35
C GLN A 37 7.34 -2.38 15.60
N ILE A 38 7.46 -3.69 15.75
CA ILE A 38 8.17 -4.33 16.86
C ILE A 38 9.63 -4.51 16.44
N GLN A 39 10.56 -4.13 17.32
CA GLN A 39 11.99 -4.16 17.03
C GLN A 39 12.75 -4.98 18.08
N TYR A 40 13.52 -5.93 17.59
CA TYR A 40 14.55 -6.62 18.34
C TYR A 40 15.89 -6.12 17.81
N ARG A 41 16.66 -5.44 18.65
CA ARG A 41 17.95 -4.85 18.28
C ARG A 41 19.04 -5.51 19.11
N LEU A 42 20.18 -5.82 18.50
CA LEU A 42 21.28 -6.49 19.18
C LEU A 42 21.72 -5.71 20.42
N HIS A 43 21.84 -4.37 20.31
CA HIS A 43 22.28 -3.55 21.44
C HIS A 43 21.29 -3.60 22.62
N ASP A 44 19.98 -3.53 22.37
CA ASP A 44 18.93 -3.54 23.41
C ASP A 44 18.85 -4.90 24.14
N LEU A 45 19.35 -5.96 23.51
CA LEU A 45 19.38 -7.32 24.05
C LEU A 45 20.73 -7.73 24.63
N SER A 46 21.80 -7.01 24.28
CA SER A 46 23.20 -7.32 24.60
C SER A 46 23.49 -7.48 26.10
N LEU A 47 22.66 -6.89 26.96
CA LEU A 47 22.79 -7.03 28.42
C LEU A 47 22.59 -8.48 28.88
N SER A 48 21.74 -9.27 28.22
CA SER A 48 21.48 -10.67 28.57
C SER A 48 22.09 -11.61 27.52
N PRO A 49 23.09 -12.46 27.90
CA PRO A 49 23.63 -13.48 27.00
C PRO A 49 22.57 -14.48 26.51
N TYR A 50 21.53 -14.74 27.31
CA TYR A 50 20.44 -15.64 26.94
C TYR A 50 19.56 -15.05 25.84
N LEU A 51 19.17 -13.78 25.98
CA LEU A 51 18.38 -13.09 24.97
C LEU A 51 19.18 -12.81 23.70
N LEU A 52 20.47 -12.50 23.84
CA LEU A 52 21.38 -12.33 22.71
C LEU A 52 21.48 -13.62 21.89
N LYS A 53 21.62 -14.77 22.56
CA LYS A 53 21.64 -16.07 21.89
C LYS A 53 20.32 -16.37 21.19
N GLN A 54 19.19 -16.14 21.87
CA GLN A 54 17.86 -16.30 21.25
C GLN A 54 17.71 -15.42 20.01
N PHE A 55 18.12 -14.15 20.08
CA PHE A 55 18.08 -13.22 18.96
C PHE A 55 18.88 -13.73 17.75
N GLN A 56 20.10 -14.22 17.96
CA GLN A 56 20.94 -14.77 16.88
C GLN A 56 20.30 -16.00 16.23
N ASP A 57 19.67 -16.86 17.02
CA ASP A 57 18.96 -18.04 16.52
C ASP A 57 17.75 -17.62 15.70
N SER A 58 16.95 -16.65 16.18
CA SER A 58 15.84 -16.05 15.43
C SER A 58 16.30 -15.41 14.12
N LEU A 59 17.38 -14.64 14.15
CA LEU A 59 17.93 -13.94 12.98
C LEU A 59 18.38 -14.94 11.91
N THR A 60 19.00 -16.05 12.33
CA THR A 60 19.40 -17.14 11.43
C THR A 60 18.18 -17.77 10.75
N LEU A 61 17.09 -17.98 11.50
CA LEU A 61 15.87 -18.54 10.95
C LEU A 61 15.20 -17.59 9.94
N MET A 62 15.16 -16.28 10.23
CA MET A 62 14.62 -15.28 9.30
C MET A 62 15.39 -15.25 7.98
N LYS A 63 16.72 -15.37 8.02
CA LYS A 63 17.59 -15.47 6.84
C LYS A 63 17.26 -16.69 5.97
N ILE A 64 17.06 -17.85 6.60
CA ILE A 64 16.73 -19.09 5.87
C ILE A 64 15.35 -18.98 5.22
N CYS A 65 14.37 -18.40 5.94
CA CYS A 65 13.02 -18.20 5.42
C CYS A 65 13.00 -17.34 4.15
N GLU A 66 13.81 -16.30 4.07
CA GLU A 66 13.87 -15.42 2.89
C GLU A 66 14.49 -16.11 1.66
N LEU A 67 15.39 -17.08 1.87
CA LEU A 67 16.07 -17.80 0.79
C LEU A 67 15.22 -18.92 0.14
N GLY A 68 13.99 -19.17 0.63
CA GLY A 68 12.95 -19.90 -0.10
C GLY A 68 12.89 -21.42 0.11
N ASP A 69 13.32 -21.95 1.26
CA ASP A 69 13.18 -23.37 1.59
C ASP A 69 11.85 -23.66 2.31
N ASN A 70 10.98 -24.50 1.72
CA ASN A 70 9.58 -24.68 2.15
C ASN A 70 9.39 -25.29 3.55
N LEU A 71 10.40 -26.01 4.08
CA LEU A 71 10.32 -26.62 5.43
C LEU A 71 10.55 -25.59 6.56
N ASP A 72 11.15 -24.44 6.26
CA ASP A 72 11.47 -23.41 7.23
C ASP A 72 10.42 -22.29 7.34
N ALA A 73 9.45 -22.25 6.43
CA ALA A 73 8.34 -21.29 6.49
C ALA A 73 7.44 -21.50 7.74
N GLU A 74 7.12 -22.74 8.09
CA GLU A 74 6.32 -23.05 9.29
C GLU A 74 7.07 -22.68 10.58
N ARG A 75 8.37 -23.01 10.64
CA ARG A 75 9.25 -22.64 11.76
C ARG A 75 9.41 -21.14 11.90
N ALA A 76 9.55 -20.42 10.78
CA ALA A 76 9.63 -18.97 10.77
C ALA A 76 8.33 -18.34 11.28
N LEU A 77 7.16 -18.89 10.91
CA LEU A 77 5.86 -18.44 11.42
C LEU A 77 5.70 -18.69 12.93
N GLU A 78 6.11 -19.87 13.42
CA GLU A 78 6.14 -20.15 14.86
C GLU A 78 7.03 -19.17 15.62
N GLU A 79 8.20 -18.86 15.05
CA GLU A 79 9.16 -17.95 15.65
C GLU A 79 8.66 -16.50 15.62
N ILE A 80 8.01 -16.06 14.53
CA ILE A 80 7.31 -14.77 14.45
C ILE A 80 6.24 -14.70 15.55
N HIS A 81 5.47 -15.77 15.75
CA HIS A 81 4.45 -15.80 16.80
C HIS A 81 5.08 -15.66 18.19
N ARG A 82 6.18 -16.38 18.46
CA ARG A 82 6.94 -16.30 19.71
C ARG A 82 7.48 -14.89 19.98
N LEU A 83 8.02 -14.23 18.95
CA LEU A 83 8.58 -12.88 19.06
C LEU A 83 7.48 -11.81 19.18
N ARG A 84 6.29 -12.06 18.64
CA ARG A 84 5.14 -11.15 18.81
C ARG A 84 4.51 -11.23 20.21
N GLN A 85 4.43 -12.44 20.77
CA GLN A 85 3.66 -12.72 21.99
C GLN A 85 3.92 -11.74 23.15
N PRO A 86 5.17 -11.35 23.50
CA PRO A 86 5.42 -10.44 24.61
C PRO A 86 4.74 -9.07 24.44
N PHE A 87 4.50 -8.63 23.21
CA PHE A 87 3.99 -7.30 22.90
C PHE A 87 2.45 -7.21 22.87
N GLU A 88 1.73 -8.33 22.97
CA GLU A 88 0.27 -8.37 22.74
C GLU A 88 -0.50 -7.46 23.72
N GLU A 89 -0.19 -7.50 25.01
CA GLU A 89 -0.84 -6.62 26.00
C GLU A 89 -0.58 -5.14 25.74
N LEU A 90 0.65 -4.80 25.34
CA LEU A 90 1.04 -3.43 25.03
C LEU A 90 0.34 -2.94 23.75
N MET A 91 0.25 -3.78 22.72
CA MET A 91 -0.50 -3.48 21.49
C MET A 91 -1.99 -3.28 21.77
N ILE A 92 -2.62 -4.13 22.60
CA ILE A 92 -4.02 -3.97 23.01
C ILE A 92 -4.25 -2.63 23.72
N LYS A 93 -3.31 -2.23 24.60
CA LYS A 93 -3.40 -0.98 25.35
C LYS A 93 -3.23 0.26 24.46
N LEU A 94 -2.36 0.18 23.46
CA LEU A 94 -2.03 1.31 22.57
C LEU A 94 -2.96 1.41 21.35
N ALA A 95 -3.63 0.32 20.98
CA ALA A 95 -4.56 0.32 19.86
C ALA A 95 -5.73 1.27 20.13
N PRO A 96 -6.22 1.99 19.09
CA PRO A 96 -7.39 2.85 19.21
C PRO A 96 -8.61 2.09 19.79
N ASN A 97 -9.23 2.67 20.81
CA ASN A 97 -10.42 2.13 21.47
C ASN A 97 -11.42 3.26 21.84
N PRO A 98 -12.63 3.31 21.24
CA PRO A 98 -13.13 2.37 20.24
C PRO A 98 -12.31 2.42 18.93
N PRO A 99 -12.34 1.36 18.10
CA PRO A 99 -11.79 1.43 16.75
C PRO A 99 -12.37 2.66 16.01
N PRO A 100 -11.59 3.33 15.14
CA PRO A 100 -12.11 4.45 14.33
C PRO A 100 -13.37 4.06 13.55
N SER A 101 -14.20 5.04 13.18
CA SER A 101 -15.32 4.81 12.25
C SER A 101 -14.80 4.66 10.82
N TYR A 102 -15.58 4.00 9.94
CA TYR A 102 -15.23 3.67 8.56
C TYR A 102 -15.21 4.87 7.59
N ASP A 103 -15.05 6.09 8.09
CA ASP A 103 -15.56 7.27 7.40
C ASP A 103 -14.59 7.82 6.34
N TYR A 104 -13.27 7.55 6.45
CA TYR A 104 -12.29 8.11 5.52
C TYR A 104 -11.17 7.15 5.13
N LEU A 105 -10.89 7.05 3.83
CA LEU A 105 -9.74 6.32 3.26
C LEU A 105 -8.39 6.78 3.85
N SER A 106 -8.30 8.04 4.28
CA SER A 106 -7.11 8.58 4.96
C SER A 106 -6.78 7.83 6.25
N ASP A 107 -7.81 7.37 6.97
CA ASP A 107 -7.64 6.66 8.24
C ASP A 107 -7.09 5.24 8.04
N TYR A 108 -7.19 4.72 6.80
CA TYR A 108 -6.62 3.44 6.40
C TYR A 108 -5.21 3.60 5.80
N LEU A 109 -5.03 4.58 4.92
CA LEU A 109 -3.77 4.80 4.21
C LEU A 109 -2.66 5.43 5.06
N TYR A 110 -3.02 6.21 6.10
CA TYR A 110 -2.07 7.01 6.88
C TYR A 110 -2.09 6.66 8.38
N LEU A 111 -1.94 5.38 8.70
CA LEU A 111 -1.93 4.91 10.09
C LEU A 111 -0.73 5.47 10.88
N PRO A 112 -0.91 5.86 12.16
CA PRO A 112 0.21 6.13 13.05
C PRO A 112 1.06 4.86 13.22
N ILE A 113 2.38 5.02 13.18
CA ILE A 113 3.33 3.92 13.36
C ILE A 113 3.88 3.95 14.78
N LEU A 114 3.44 3.00 15.59
CA LEU A 114 3.86 2.86 16.98
C LEU A 114 5.07 1.93 17.05
N ILE A 115 6.19 2.44 17.54
CA ILE A 115 7.44 1.69 17.66
C ILE A 115 7.49 1.00 19.03
N LEU A 116 7.57 -0.33 19.00
CA LEU A 116 7.78 -1.16 20.17
C LEU A 116 9.18 -1.76 20.11
N GLU A 117 9.88 -1.84 21.23
CA GLU A 117 11.22 -2.39 21.31
C GLU A 117 11.34 -3.46 22.40
N ALA A 118 12.15 -4.47 22.13
CA ALA A 118 12.46 -5.56 23.03
C ALA A 118 13.70 -5.23 23.87
N ILE A 119 13.54 -5.08 25.18
CA ILE A 119 14.64 -4.68 26.08
C ILE A 119 15.04 -5.85 26.99
N ALA A 120 16.34 -6.10 27.11
CA ALA A 120 16.89 -6.92 28.19
C ALA A 120 17.06 -6.05 29.45
N THR A 121 16.38 -6.38 30.54
CA THR A 121 16.41 -5.55 31.78
C THR A 121 17.56 -5.90 32.70
N THR A 122 18.06 -7.14 32.63
CA THR A 122 19.13 -7.67 33.49
C THR A 122 19.96 -8.72 32.75
N GLN A 123 21.16 -9.02 33.26
CA GLN A 123 22.03 -10.06 32.70
C GLN A 123 21.43 -11.48 32.75
N SER A 124 20.48 -11.72 33.66
CA SER A 124 19.78 -13.00 33.81
C SER A 124 18.41 -13.02 33.13
N SER A 125 18.06 -11.99 32.34
CA SER A 125 16.77 -11.93 31.66
C SER A 125 16.64 -13.07 30.66
N THR A 126 15.59 -13.86 30.76
CA THR A 126 15.26 -14.94 29.80
C THR A 126 14.09 -14.58 28.89
N ALA A 127 13.38 -13.50 29.21
CA ALA A 127 12.29 -12.91 28.44
C ALA A 127 12.56 -11.42 28.25
N VAL A 128 12.10 -10.88 27.12
CA VAL A 128 12.23 -9.45 26.82
C VAL A 128 11.19 -8.64 27.60
N GLN A 129 11.53 -7.41 27.92
CA GLN A 129 10.58 -6.41 28.38
C GLN A 129 10.13 -5.58 27.17
N PRO A 130 8.85 -5.68 26.76
CA PRO A 130 8.28 -4.77 25.78
C PRO A 130 8.34 -3.34 26.28
N ASN A 131 8.80 -2.43 25.44
CA ASN A 131 8.77 -0.99 25.68
C ASN A 131 8.14 -0.25 24.51
N PHE A 132 7.35 0.79 24.78
CA PHE A 132 6.88 1.70 23.76
C PHE A 132 7.92 2.82 23.59
N LYS A 133 8.61 2.82 22.44
CA LYS A 133 9.65 3.81 22.15
C LYS A 133 9.05 5.16 21.77
N GLY A 134 7.92 5.13 21.06
CA GLY A 134 7.22 6.32 20.59
C GLY A 134 6.49 6.09 19.27
N GLU A 135 5.86 7.14 18.77
CA GLU A 135 5.23 7.16 17.46
C GLU A 135 6.21 7.75 16.44
N LEU A 136 6.38 7.07 15.31
CA LEU A 136 7.09 7.64 14.17
C LEU A 136 6.20 8.75 13.57
N PRO A 137 6.75 9.97 13.36
CA PRO A 137 5.99 11.03 12.72
C PRO A 137 5.44 10.56 11.38
N ARG A 138 4.21 10.95 11.04
CA ARG A 138 3.56 10.63 9.75
C ARG A 138 4.47 10.84 8.52
N GLN A 139 5.41 11.79 8.61
CA GLN A 139 6.37 12.20 7.58
C GLN A 139 7.62 11.29 7.46
N SER A 140 7.82 10.33 8.37
CA SER A 140 9.06 9.56 8.49
C SER A 140 9.12 8.28 7.65
N ARG A 141 7.99 7.81 7.11
CA ARG A 141 7.96 6.80 6.04
C ARG A 141 8.07 7.46 4.66
N VAL A 142 7.33 8.56 4.49
CA VAL A 142 7.15 9.29 3.23
C VAL A 142 6.92 10.76 3.61
N PRO A 143 7.82 11.70 3.27
CA PRO A 143 7.62 13.13 3.46
C PRO A 143 6.27 13.60 2.89
N ILE A 144 5.68 14.64 3.48
CA ILE A 144 4.48 15.27 2.89
C ILE A 144 4.77 15.61 1.43
N GLY A 145 3.91 15.15 0.54
CA GLY A 145 4.07 15.35 -0.91
C GLY A 145 4.94 14.32 -1.63
N GLN A 146 5.26 13.20 -0.99
CA GLN A 146 5.74 11.99 -1.66
C GLN A 146 4.66 10.90 -1.69
N HIS A 147 4.71 10.04 -2.70
CA HIS A 147 3.76 8.96 -2.93
C HIS A 147 3.91 7.80 -1.95
N ILE A 148 2.81 7.08 -1.72
CA ILE A 148 2.76 5.88 -0.91
C ILE A 148 2.51 4.68 -1.83
N SER A 149 3.53 3.85 -2.03
CA SER A 149 3.37 2.57 -2.72
C SER A 149 2.45 1.64 -1.93
N ILE A 150 1.33 1.28 -2.54
CA ILE A 150 0.33 0.39 -1.94
C ILE A 150 0.67 -1.11 -2.08
N TRP A 151 1.59 -1.45 -3.00
CA TRP A 151 1.97 -2.83 -3.31
C TRP A 151 2.60 -3.59 -2.12
N GLY A 152 3.19 -2.87 -1.15
CA GLY A 152 3.73 -3.44 0.10
C GLY A 152 2.87 -3.21 1.35
N HIS A 153 1.73 -2.51 1.23
CA HIS A 153 0.94 -2.01 2.37
C HIS A 153 -0.55 -2.44 2.33
N TRP A 154 -0.94 -3.21 1.31
CA TRP A 154 -2.28 -3.79 1.14
C TRP A 154 -2.25 -5.31 1.23
N LEU A 155 -1.47 -5.86 2.17
CA LEU A 155 -1.82 -7.17 2.70
C LEU A 155 -3.06 -6.98 3.59
N ASN A 156 -4.22 -7.23 2.97
CA ASN A 156 -5.55 -7.40 3.57
C ASN A 156 -6.41 -6.13 3.74
N VAL A 157 -7.05 -5.66 2.66
CA VAL A 157 -8.31 -4.93 2.78
C VAL A 157 -9.48 -5.81 2.38
N ILE A 158 -10.39 -5.98 3.33
CA ILE A 158 -11.80 -6.30 3.11
C ILE A 158 -12.55 -5.20 3.87
N ILE A 159 -13.25 -4.32 3.15
CA ILE A 159 -14.26 -3.46 3.77
C ILE A 159 -15.61 -3.98 3.31
N ASP A 160 -16.17 -4.87 4.11
CA ASP A 160 -17.60 -5.16 4.11
C ASP A 160 -18.01 -5.66 5.50
N ASP A 161 -19.15 -5.19 5.99
CA ASP A 161 -19.83 -5.75 7.18
C ASP A 161 -20.67 -6.99 6.78
N ASP A 162 -20.78 -7.26 5.48
CA ASP A 162 -21.38 -8.45 4.88
C ASP A 162 -20.32 -9.52 4.56
N ARG A 163 -20.28 -10.57 5.39
CA ARG A 163 -19.43 -11.76 5.12
C ARG A 163 -19.92 -12.61 3.95
N GLU A 164 -21.03 -12.24 3.30
CA GLU A 164 -21.65 -12.99 2.21
C GLU A 164 -21.39 -12.42 0.82
N VAL A 165 -20.75 -11.24 0.68
CA VAL A 165 -20.47 -10.63 -0.64
C VAL A 165 -19.67 -11.54 -1.57
N LEU A 166 -18.74 -12.31 -1.02
CA LEU A 166 -17.96 -13.29 -1.80
C LEU A 166 -18.63 -14.66 -1.92
N GLN A 167 -19.66 -14.97 -1.12
CA GLN A 167 -20.35 -16.27 -1.17
C GLN A 167 -21.28 -16.39 -2.37
N HIS A 168 -21.73 -15.25 -2.90
CA HIS A 168 -22.61 -15.17 -4.06
C HIS A 168 -21.83 -14.96 -5.37
N TRP A 169 -20.50 -14.86 -5.31
CA TRP A 169 -19.68 -14.69 -6.50
C TRP A 169 -19.60 -16.04 -7.25
N PRO A 170 -20.18 -16.16 -8.46
CA PRO A 170 -20.09 -17.39 -9.22
C PRO A 170 -18.62 -17.68 -9.53
N ARG A 171 -18.15 -18.86 -9.13
CA ARG A 171 -16.80 -19.34 -9.45
C ARG A 171 -16.68 -19.36 -10.98
N PRO A 172 -15.85 -18.51 -11.61
CA PRO A 172 -15.69 -18.57 -13.05
C PRO A 172 -15.13 -19.95 -13.42
N SER A 173 -15.62 -20.51 -14.53
CA SER A 173 -15.09 -21.79 -15.00
C SER A 173 -13.63 -21.60 -15.40
N LYS A 174 -12.83 -22.68 -15.36
CA LYS A 174 -11.46 -22.67 -15.89
C LYS A 174 -11.44 -22.13 -17.33
N GLU A 175 -12.48 -22.44 -18.10
CA GLU A 175 -12.65 -21.99 -19.48
C GLU A 175 -12.87 -20.48 -19.60
N ASP A 176 -13.62 -19.85 -18.67
CA ASP A 176 -13.83 -18.41 -18.64
C ASP A 176 -12.58 -17.64 -18.21
N LEU A 177 -11.85 -18.16 -17.22
CA LEU A 177 -10.56 -17.60 -16.79
C LEU A 177 -9.53 -17.70 -17.91
N TYR A 178 -9.43 -18.83 -18.61
CA TYR A 178 -8.49 -19.02 -19.71
C TYR A 178 -8.85 -18.16 -20.93
N LYS A 179 -10.14 -17.99 -21.23
CA LYS A 179 -10.60 -17.10 -22.31
C LYS A 179 -10.24 -15.64 -22.04
N LYS A 180 -10.31 -15.20 -20.78
CA LYS A 180 -10.11 -13.79 -20.40
C LYS A 180 -8.64 -13.45 -20.09
N TRP A 181 -7.89 -14.37 -19.48
CA TRP A 181 -6.54 -14.12 -18.94
C TRP A 181 -5.46 -15.09 -19.45
N GLY A 182 -5.82 -16.12 -20.23
CA GLY A 182 -4.87 -17.13 -20.73
C GLY A 182 -3.87 -16.60 -21.77
N ARG A 183 -4.08 -15.40 -22.32
CA ARG A 183 -3.15 -14.80 -23.30
C ARG A 183 -1.94 -14.11 -22.67
N ASP A 184 -2.03 -13.70 -21.41
CA ASP A 184 -1.01 -12.86 -20.76
C ASP A 184 0.06 -13.68 -20.04
N GLY A 185 0.06 -15.01 -20.21
CA GLY A 185 1.04 -15.92 -19.62
C GLY A 185 0.83 -16.23 -18.13
N CYS A 186 -0.01 -15.46 -17.43
CA CYS A 186 -0.24 -15.59 -15.98
C CYS A 186 -0.90 -16.92 -15.54
N PHE A 187 -1.47 -17.69 -16.47
CA PHE A 187 -2.27 -18.90 -16.18
C PHE A 187 -1.65 -20.22 -16.66
N GLN A 188 -0.43 -20.20 -17.21
CA GLN A 188 0.15 -21.37 -17.90
C GLN A 188 0.61 -22.51 -16.95
N ASP A 189 0.77 -22.24 -15.66
CA ASP A 189 1.38 -23.18 -14.70
C ASP A 189 0.39 -23.93 -13.78
N TRP A 190 -0.93 -23.80 -13.98
CA TRP A 190 -1.92 -24.42 -13.09
C TRP A 190 -2.39 -25.79 -13.62
N THR A 191 -2.17 -26.85 -12.83
CA THR A 191 -2.64 -28.20 -13.17
C THR A 191 -4.13 -28.38 -12.84
N ASP A 192 -4.81 -29.32 -13.52
CA ASP A 192 -6.23 -29.63 -13.25
C ASP A 192 -6.48 -30.07 -11.79
N GLU A 193 -5.45 -30.65 -11.15
CA GLU A 193 -5.48 -31.11 -9.76
C GLU A 193 -5.50 -29.95 -8.74
N GLN A 194 -4.84 -28.82 -9.03
CA GLN A 194 -4.86 -27.61 -8.19
C GLN A 194 -6.22 -26.90 -8.22
N TYR A 195 -6.98 -27.04 -9.32
CA TYR A 195 -8.33 -26.46 -9.44
C TYR A 195 -9.40 -27.29 -8.71
N ALA A 196 -9.12 -28.58 -8.46
CA ALA A 196 -10.08 -29.57 -7.95
C ALA A 196 -9.90 -29.91 -6.46
N ASP A 197 -8.83 -29.45 -5.80
CA ASP A 197 -8.59 -29.72 -4.38
C ASP A 197 -9.58 -28.92 -3.50
N PRO A 198 -10.45 -29.58 -2.70
CA PRO A 198 -11.41 -28.93 -1.81
C PRO A 198 -10.75 -28.21 -0.61
N ASN A 199 -9.48 -28.51 -0.32
CA ASN A 199 -8.63 -27.79 0.63
C ASN A 199 -7.68 -26.79 -0.06
N PHE A 200 -7.78 -26.63 -1.39
CA PHE A 200 -7.15 -25.52 -2.09
C PHE A 200 -7.88 -24.25 -1.65
N ASP A 201 -7.39 -23.70 -0.54
CA ASP A 201 -7.69 -22.37 -0.07
C ASP A 201 -7.28 -21.46 -1.23
N LEU A 202 -8.25 -21.15 -2.11
CA LEU A 202 -8.09 -20.20 -3.20
C LEU A 202 -7.55 -18.95 -2.52
N LYS A 203 -6.23 -18.78 -2.67
CA LYS A 203 -5.41 -17.77 -2.03
C LYS A 203 -6.24 -16.51 -1.92
N ARG A 204 -6.53 -16.13 -0.67
CA ARG A 204 -7.36 -14.99 -0.28
C ARG A 204 -7.25 -13.88 -1.33
N LEU A 205 -8.34 -13.62 -2.03
CA LEU A 205 -8.40 -12.50 -2.95
C LEU A 205 -8.50 -11.24 -2.10
N VAL A 206 -7.41 -10.47 -2.07
CA VAL A 206 -7.37 -9.17 -1.43
C VAL A 206 -7.73 -8.14 -2.50
N GLY A 207 -8.69 -7.27 -2.19
CA GLY A 207 -9.14 -6.24 -3.13
C GLY A 207 -9.80 -5.08 -2.40
N MET A 208 -9.79 -3.91 -3.03
CA MET A 208 -10.46 -2.73 -2.51
C MET A 208 -11.85 -2.64 -3.13
N LEU A 209 -12.90 -2.60 -2.31
CA LEU A 209 -14.23 -2.21 -2.78
C LEU A 209 -14.31 -0.68 -2.75
N VAL A 210 -14.34 -0.07 -3.93
CA VAL A 210 -14.50 1.39 -4.09
C VAL A 210 -15.88 1.71 -4.65
N TYR A 211 -16.28 2.97 -4.50
CA TYR A 211 -17.50 3.46 -5.14
C TYR A 211 -17.41 3.25 -6.65
N TYR A 212 -18.41 2.57 -7.22
CA TYR A 212 -18.50 2.43 -8.67
C TYR A 212 -18.89 3.77 -9.29
N ILE A 213 -17.96 4.37 -10.02
CA ILE A 213 -18.18 5.60 -10.77
C ILE A 213 -18.79 5.21 -12.11
N ASP A 214 -20.09 5.44 -12.29
CA ASP A 214 -20.76 5.26 -13.57
C ASP A 214 -20.18 6.24 -14.61
N ASN A 215 -19.57 5.72 -15.66
CA ASN A 215 -18.71 6.49 -16.55
C ASN A 215 -18.88 6.15 -18.03
N LYS A 216 -18.51 7.11 -18.87
CA LYS A 216 -18.47 7.00 -20.34
C LYS A 216 -17.19 6.30 -20.81
N GLY A 217 -16.14 6.33 -20.00
CA GLY A 217 -14.82 5.78 -20.26
C GLY A 217 -13.73 6.61 -19.60
N THR A 218 -12.48 6.28 -19.92
CA THR A 218 -11.33 7.07 -19.48
C THR A 218 -11.18 8.37 -20.28
N LEU A 219 -10.48 9.37 -19.73
CA LEU A 219 -10.15 10.58 -20.48
C LEU A 219 -9.35 10.26 -21.74
N GLU A 220 -8.49 9.23 -21.69
CA GLU A 220 -7.72 8.74 -22.85
C GLU A 220 -8.62 8.34 -24.03
N GLU A 221 -9.74 7.67 -23.74
CA GLU A 221 -10.69 7.17 -24.74
C GLU A 221 -11.66 8.26 -25.23
N ILE A 222 -12.08 9.14 -24.32
CA ILE A 222 -13.15 10.11 -24.57
C ILE A 222 -12.63 11.40 -25.21
N ALA A 223 -11.48 11.91 -24.77
CA ALA A 223 -10.98 13.22 -25.25
C ALA A 223 -10.76 13.30 -26.77
N PRO A 224 -10.28 12.26 -27.47
CA PRO A 224 -10.12 12.32 -28.93
C PRO A 224 -11.43 12.54 -29.71
N GLN A 225 -12.58 12.29 -29.08
CA GLN A 225 -13.91 12.37 -29.70
C GLN A 225 -14.75 13.53 -29.17
N SER A 226 -14.25 14.28 -28.19
CA SER A 226 -14.96 15.38 -27.54
C SER A 226 -14.71 16.72 -28.25
N ASP A 227 -15.53 17.72 -27.93
CA ASP A 227 -15.29 19.09 -28.36
C ASP A 227 -14.26 19.81 -27.45
N ASN A 228 -13.84 21.00 -27.89
CA ASN A 228 -12.88 21.84 -27.17
C ASN A 228 -13.42 22.33 -25.82
N GLU A 229 -14.73 22.52 -25.67
CA GLU A 229 -15.32 23.04 -24.43
C GLU A 229 -15.16 22.01 -23.30
N HIS A 230 -15.43 20.75 -23.61
CA HIS A 230 -15.19 19.64 -22.69
C HIS A 230 -13.71 19.49 -22.34
N GLN A 231 -12.82 19.56 -23.34
CA GLN A 231 -11.38 19.44 -23.11
C GLN A 231 -10.82 20.57 -22.22
N CYS A 232 -11.21 21.83 -22.46
CA CYS A 232 -10.77 22.95 -21.61
C CYS A 232 -11.37 22.86 -20.20
N ARG A 233 -12.60 22.35 -20.05
CA ARG A 233 -13.20 22.11 -18.72
C ARG A 233 -12.46 21.01 -17.97
N TRP A 234 -12.20 19.86 -18.59
CA TRP A 234 -11.47 18.75 -17.96
C TRP A 234 -10.04 19.14 -17.56
N ALA A 235 -9.36 19.95 -18.38
CA ALA A 235 -8.07 20.53 -18.01
C ALA A 235 -8.14 21.34 -16.70
N THR A 236 -9.18 22.15 -16.54
CA THR A 236 -9.40 22.98 -15.35
C THR A 236 -9.80 22.13 -14.13
N GLU A 237 -10.68 21.15 -14.32
CA GLU A 237 -11.09 20.21 -13.26
C GLU A 237 -9.89 19.40 -12.76
N LEU A 238 -9.05 18.91 -13.66
CA LEU A 238 -7.83 18.16 -13.32
C LEU A 238 -6.89 18.98 -12.43
N GLU A 239 -6.61 20.25 -12.77
CA GLU A 239 -5.81 21.13 -11.92
C GLU A 239 -6.42 21.31 -10.53
N SER A 240 -7.73 21.51 -10.47
CA SER A 240 -8.44 21.70 -9.20
C SER A 240 -8.35 20.45 -8.31
N ILE A 241 -8.64 19.27 -8.88
CA ILE A 241 -8.63 17.99 -8.15
C ILE A 241 -7.23 17.68 -7.63
N VAL A 242 -6.18 17.85 -8.46
CA VAL A 242 -4.80 17.61 -8.04
C VAL A 242 -4.34 18.65 -7.01
N GLY A 243 -4.77 19.91 -7.15
CA GLY A 243 -4.50 20.97 -6.16
C GLY A 243 -5.12 20.68 -4.79
N GLU A 244 -6.36 20.19 -4.76
CA GLU A 244 -7.03 19.75 -3.53
C GLU A 244 -6.32 18.54 -2.90
N LEU A 245 -5.94 17.56 -3.72
CA LEU A 245 -5.17 16.38 -3.31
C LEU A 245 -3.85 16.80 -2.63
N HIS A 246 -3.08 17.69 -3.26
CA HIS A 246 -1.81 18.18 -2.72
C HIS A 246 -1.99 19.03 -1.46
N SER A 247 -3.06 19.82 -1.38
CA SER A 247 -3.39 20.61 -0.19
C SER A 247 -3.73 19.74 1.02
N ALA A 248 -4.28 18.55 0.78
CA ALA A 248 -4.47 17.51 1.81
C ALA A 248 -3.18 16.74 2.15
N GLY A 249 -2.06 17.06 1.50
CA GLY A 249 -0.77 16.38 1.66
C GLY A 249 -0.67 15.04 0.94
N LEU A 250 -1.58 14.78 0.00
CA LEU A 250 -1.65 13.54 -0.78
C LEU A 250 -0.94 13.71 -2.13
N VAL A 251 -0.50 12.61 -2.73
CA VAL A 251 0.12 12.52 -4.06
C VAL A 251 -0.66 11.52 -4.89
N TRP A 252 -0.87 11.82 -6.17
CA TRP A 252 -1.54 10.92 -7.11
C TRP A 252 -0.61 9.77 -7.50
N GLY A 253 0.60 10.10 -7.96
CA GLY A 253 1.70 9.15 -8.11
C GLY A 253 1.84 8.49 -9.48
N ASP A 254 0.74 8.32 -10.23
CA ASP A 254 0.75 7.81 -11.62
C ASP A 254 -0.19 8.64 -12.51
N ALA A 255 0.14 9.92 -12.65
CA ALA A 255 -0.63 10.87 -13.44
C ALA A 255 -0.63 10.48 -14.93
N LYS A 256 -1.80 10.08 -15.45
CA LYS A 256 -2.03 9.76 -16.87
C LYS A 256 -3.51 9.82 -17.24
N PRO A 257 -3.89 10.03 -18.52
CA PRO A 257 -5.28 10.10 -18.94
C PRO A 257 -6.10 8.82 -18.70
N SER A 258 -5.49 7.64 -18.71
CA SER A 258 -6.19 6.38 -18.41
C SER A 258 -6.59 6.24 -16.95
N ASN A 259 -5.99 7.04 -16.06
CA ASN A 259 -6.33 7.10 -14.64
C ASN A 259 -7.33 8.24 -14.32
N LEU A 260 -7.99 8.77 -15.34
CA LEU A 260 -9.05 9.77 -15.23
C LEU A 260 -10.31 9.19 -15.88
N LEU A 261 -11.43 9.19 -15.16
CA LEU A 261 -12.73 8.78 -15.70
C LEU A 261 -13.59 10.01 -16.01
N ILE A 262 -14.40 9.91 -17.05
CA ILE A 262 -15.43 10.89 -17.37
C ILE A 262 -16.79 10.28 -17.04
N ASP A 263 -17.50 10.85 -16.07
CA ASP A 263 -18.79 10.33 -15.66
C ASP A 263 -19.92 10.62 -16.67
N GLN A 264 -21.13 10.12 -16.38
CA GLN A 264 -22.29 10.34 -17.25
C GLN A 264 -22.67 11.82 -17.43
N ASN A 265 -22.28 12.70 -16.51
CA ASN A 265 -22.49 14.15 -16.55
C ASN A 265 -21.27 14.91 -17.09
N ASP A 266 -20.32 14.18 -17.71
CA ASP A 266 -19.06 14.69 -18.22
C ASP A 266 -18.11 15.24 -17.14
N GLN A 267 -18.28 14.92 -15.85
CA GLN A 267 -17.35 15.37 -14.81
C GLN A 267 -16.12 14.46 -14.74
N LEU A 268 -14.97 15.05 -14.44
CA LEU A 268 -13.70 14.34 -14.32
C LEU A 268 -13.52 13.74 -12.92
N TRP A 269 -13.17 12.46 -12.88
CA TRP A 269 -12.85 11.72 -11.66
C TRP A 269 -11.42 11.19 -11.75
N LEU A 270 -10.61 11.52 -10.75
CA LEU A 270 -9.28 10.95 -10.59
C LEU A 270 -9.38 9.60 -9.88
N ILE A 271 -8.80 8.57 -10.50
CA ILE A 271 -8.69 7.22 -9.93
C ILE A 271 -7.22 6.82 -9.84
N ASP A 272 -6.98 5.65 -9.25
CA ASP A 272 -5.65 5.01 -9.19
C ASP A 272 -4.59 5.87 -8.49
N LEU A 273 -4.63 5.85 -7.15
CA LEU A 273 -3.63 6.48 -6.27
C LEU A 273 -2.47 5.51 -5.94
N GLU A 274 -2.37 4.40 -6.67
CA GLU A 274 -1.46 3.30 -6.32
C GLU A 274 0.00 3.59 -6.70
N GLY A 275 0.22 4.64 -7.49
CA GLY A 275 1.50 5.00 -8.07
C GLY A 275 1.89 4.03 -9.16
N SER A 276 3.19 3.76 -9.29
CA SER A 276 3.84 3.28 -10.52
C SER A 276 4.35 4.44 -11.38
N TYR A 277 4.86 4.06 -12.55
CA TYR A 277 5.44 4.96 -13.51
C TYR A 277 5.01 4.55 -14.90
N THR A 278 4.22 5.41 -15.54
CA THR A 278 3.88 5.27 -16.96
C THR A 278 4.78 6.19 -17.80
N PRO A 279 5.71 5.63 -18.61
CA PRO A 279 6.59 6.44 -19.45
C PRO A 279 5.81 7.37 -20.39
N GLY A 280 6.22 8.62 -20.46
CA GLY A 280 5.63 9.66 -21.33
C GLY A 280 4.81 10.71 -20.59
N TRP A 281 4.20 10.37 -19.46
CA TRP A 281 3.38 11.32 -18.68
C TRP A 281 4.13 12.01 -17.54
N VAL A 282 5.05 11.31 -16.91
CA VAL A 282 5.93 11.87 -15.88
C VAL A 282 7.37 11.49 -16.24
N ASP A 283 8.36 12.28 -15.82
CA ASP A 283 9.77 11.87 -15.90
C ASP A 283 10.08 10.89 -14.77
N GLU A 284 10.90 9.87 -15.03
CA GLU A 284 11.24 8.85 -14.04
C GLU A 284 11.78 9.44 -12.72
N ASN A 285 12.58 10.51 -12.80
CA ASN A 285 13.12 11.19 -11.62
C ASN A 285 12.08 11.98 -10.80
N ASN A 286 10.90 12.21 -11.36
CA ASN A 286 9.78 12.89 -10.69
C ASN A 286 8.64 11.93 -10.36
N ARG A 287 8.73 10.63 -10.69
CA ARG A 287 7.67 9.65 -10.41
C ARG A 287 7.24 9.74 -8.95
N GLU A 288 5.97 9.43 -8.68
CA GLU A 288 5.56 9.20 -7.29
C GLU A 288 5.79 10.45 -6.38
N SER A 289 5.56 11.65 -6.89
CA SER A 289 5.75 12.92 -6.16
C SER A 289 4.78 14.01 -6.60
N GLN A 290 4.54 15.03 -5.75
CA GLN A 290 3.72 16.20 -6.16
C GLN A 290 4.26 16.89 -7.41
N LYS A 291 5.60 16.96 -7.54
CA LYS A 291 6.25 17.53 -8.73
C LYS A 291 5.94 16.68 -9.96
N GLY A 292 5.90 15.36 -9.82
CA GLY A 292 5.50 14.42 -10.85
C GLY A 292 4.04 14.60 -11.27
N ASP A 293 3.14 14.74 -10.31
CA ASP A 293 1.72 14.98 -10.59
C ASP A 293 1.52 16.29 -11.35
N LEU A 294 2.14 17.39 -10.91
CA LEU A 294 2.07 18.68 -11.61
C LEU A 294 2.63 18.58 -13.03
N GLN A 295 3.73 17.84 -13.21
CA GLN A 295 4.26 17.56 -14.55
C GLN A 295 3.27 16.75 -15.40
N GLY A 296 2.63 15.74 -14.82
CA GLY A 296 1.59 14.95 -15.48
C GLY A 296 0.40 15.81 -15.89
N VAL A 297 -0.10 16.67 -15.00
CA VAL A 297 -1.18 17.63 -15.29
C VAL A 297 -0.83 18.51 -16.49
N GLU A 298 0.36 19.12 -16.52
CA GLU A 298 0.77 19.95 -17.65
C GLU A 298 0.83 19.16 -18.97
N ARG A 299 1.38 17.94 -18.96
CA ARG A 299 1.44 17.10 -20.17
C ARG A 299 0.05 16.64 -20.63
N ILE A 300 -0.86 16.35 -19.71
CA ILE A 300 -2.26 16.01 -20.03
C ILE A 300 -2.95 17.21 -20.66
N LYS A 301 -2.77 18.42 -20.11
CA LYS A 301 -3.30 19.66 -20.70
C LYS A 301 -2.74 19.93 -22.10
N GLU A 302 -1.43 19.78 -22.29
CA GLU A 302 -0.80 19.90 -23.61
C GLU A 302 -1.34 18.85 -24.59
N TRP A 303 -1.59 17.63 -24.12
CA TRP A 303 -2.16 16.56 -24.92
C TRP A 303 -3.61 16.87 -25.33
N LEU A 304 -4.45 17.35 -24.40
CA LEU A 304 -5.82 17.80 -24.69
C LEU A 304 -5.80 18.92 -25.74
N ALA A 305 -4.91 19.90 -25.59
CA ALA A 305 -4.78 21.02 -26.53
C ALA A 305 -4.36 20.60 -27.96
N LYS A 306 -3.80 19.40 -28.18
CA LYS A 306 -3.43 18.93 -29.53
C LYS A 306 -4.65 18.57 -30.38
N TYR A 307 -5.79 18.29 -29.76
CA TYR A 307 -7.06 18.06 -30.46
C TYR A 307 -7.75 19.37 -30.86
N ASP A 308 -7.28 20.52 -30.36
CA ASP A 308 -7.74 21.87 -30.68
C ASP A 308 -7.21 22.39 -32.04
N ASN A 309 -7.26 21.58 -33.10
CA ASN A 309 -6.94 22.08 -34.45
C ASN A 309 -7.99 23.09 -35.00
N LYS A 310 -8.86 23.64 -34.15
CA LYS A 310 -9.82 24.72 -34.46
C LYS A 310 -10.25 25.54 -33.22
N SER A 311 -9.37 26.33 -32.60
CA SER A 311 -9.61 27.73 -32.15
C SER A 311 -8.80 28.13 -30.91
N THR A 312 -7.96 29.14 -31.11
CA THR A 312 -6.90 29.63 -30.22
C THR A 312 -7.38 30.37 -28.96
N HIS A 313 -8.38 29.88 -28.23
CA HIS A 313 -9.00 30.64 -27.12
C HIS A 313 -8.63 30.22 -25.69
N CYS A 314 -8.00 29.06 -25.45
CA CYS A 314 -7.74 28.60 -24.08
C CYS A 314 -6.36 29.01 -23.49
N ILE A 315 -5.55 29.87 -24.13
CA ILE A 315 -4.26 30.31 -23.55
C ILE A 315 -4.41 31.64 -22.81
N GLY A 316 -4.86 31.56 -21.56
CA GLY A 316 -4.85 32.65 -20.59
C GLY A 316 -3.97 32.33 -19.40
N PHE A 317 -2.66 32.11 -19.59
CA PHE A 317 -1.73 32.01 -18.47
C PHE A 317 -1.56 33.39 -17.82
N GLY A 318 -2.18 33.56 -16.66
CA GLY A 318 -1.90 34.67 -15.76
C GLY A 318 -0.45 34.62 -15.29
N LYS A 319 0.43 35.33 -15.98
CA LYS A 319 1.66 35.83 -15.36
C LYS A 319 1.28 37.09 -14.60
N ASN A 320 1.22 36.99 -13.28
CA ASN A 320 1.26 38.18 -12.44
C ASN A 320 2.69 38.71 -12.42
N GLU A 321 2.81 39.99 -12.74
CA GLU A 321 4.00 40.84 -12.63
C GLU A 321 4.53 40.96 -11.20
#